data_AF-A0A5A7RQL3-F1
#
_entry.id   AF-A0A5A7RQL3-F1
#
_cell.length_a   1.000
_cell.length_b   1.000
_cell.length_c   1.000
_cell.angle_alpha   90.00
_cell.angle_beta   90.00
_cell.angle_gamma   90.00
#
_symmetry.space_group_name_H-M   'P 1'
#
loop_
_entity.id
_entity.type
_entity.pdbx_description
1 polymer ?
#
loop_
_entity_poly.entity_id
_entity_poly.type
_entity_poly.pdbx_seq_one_letter_code
_entity_poly.pdbx_strand_id
1 'polypeptide(L)'
;MFNIPQRYTYVEEEKIGVAVSHVLKGVILLMGIWSAYRHDWQWAVGCFFAFLLAMSPLFIERSYHISLPWIVELLIVLAFSFHVWGGVLHLYSFAFYDKIAHFSVSAIVAFLGLTVVYLLDVYWKGLHMDIVMVGFFIAIFTMAMGTIWEMGEFASDQIFSHGVPVAQISLHDTMTDLIADSMAGIIIGVAGAMAIRRGELKEMIRPLGREVEKITNRSFLQAKERAMESLKKAIEKKEVDEKAIPIIKKLNGIDEFFTTSSCSGRIVILEIPSLGNKVGAKFLGKWEDNIALDDIKNALGKAREGEIWMLAQPPIFHVSASDLDAAYRLIKVAKQSGFKNSSIRAIGKRVAVEISSTEEMDVPLGIDGKLLCDEKYLSLLVSLANEIMERAKNKLSILEKNLSTEF
;
A
#
# COMPACT_ATOMS: atom_id res chain seq x y z
N MET A 1 4.65 44.54 1.13
CA MET A 1 4.20 43.73 2.28
C MET A 1 4.72 42.33 2.02
N PHE A 2 5.78 41.93 2.74
CA PHE A 2 6.55 40.73 2.43
C PHE A 2 5.69 39.48 2.68
N ASN A 3 5.53 38.69 1.63
CA ASN A 3 4.87 37.40 1.66
C ASN A 3 5.81 36.44 2.42
N ILE A 4 5.55 36.24 3.70
CA ILE A 4 6.27 35.22 4.49
C ILE A 4 5.91 33.87 3.87
N PRO A 5 6.88 33.02 3.49
CA PRO A 5 6.58 31.74 2.87
C PRO A 5 5.85 30.85 3.88
N GLN A 6 4.62 30.46 3.55
CA GLN A 6 3.72 29.59 4.35
C GLN A 6 4.41 28.35 4.96
N ARG A 7 5.53 27.88 4.38
CA ARG A 7 6.33 26.77 4.92
C ARG A 7 6.93 27.04 6.31
N TYR A 8 7.28 28.28 6.64
CA TYR A 8 7.91 28.60 7.94
C TYR A 8 6.88 28.59 9.09
N THR A 9 5.66 29.08 8.83
CA THR A 9 4.58 29.10 9.84
C THR A 9 4.13 27.69 10.22
N TYR A 10 4.03 26.77 9.26
CA TYR A 10 3.64 25.37 9.55
C TYR A 10 4.63 24.64 10.47
N VAL A 11 5.94 24.84 10.30
CA VAL A 11 6.97 24.16 11.10
C VAL A 11 7.00 24.70 12.54
N GLU A 12 6.69 25.98 12.72
CA GLU A 12 6.65 26.61 14.03
C GLU A 12 5.37 26.24 14.80
N GLU A 13 4.21 26.23 14.13
CA GLU A 13 2.95 25.72 14.67
C GLU A 13 3.05 24.26 15.10
N GLU A 14 3.71 23.42 14.28
CA GLU A 14 3.96 22.01 14.61
C GLU A 14 4.80 21.84 15.88
N LYS A 15 5.89 22.62 16.03
CA LYS A 15 6.72 22.59 17.25
C LYS A 15 5.94 23.02 18.49
N ILE A 16 5.11 24.06 18.37
CA ILE A 16 4.28 24.55 19.47
C ILE A 16 3.23 23.49 19.84
N GLY A 17 2.54 22.93 18.86
CA GLY A 17 1.52 21.90 19.07
C GLY A 17 2.06 20.65 19.76
N VAL A 18 3.22 20.16 19.33
CA VAL A 18 3.91 19.03 19.97
C VAL A 18 4.36 19.39 21.38
N ALA A 19 4.90 20.60 21.59
CA ALA A 19 5.30 21.05 22.93
C ALA A 19 4.08 21.12 23.88
N VAL A 20 2.95 21.66 23.43
CA VAL A 20 1.70 21.72 24.20
C VAL A 20 1.21 20.32 24.54
N SER A 21 1.21 19.39 23.58
CA SER A 21 0.87 17.97 23.83
C SER A 21 1.74 17.37 24.94
N HIS A 22 3.07 17.54 24.87
CA HIS A 22 3.99 17.02 25.89
C HIS A 22 3.77 17.65 27.26
N VAL A 23 3.50 18.95 27.32
CA VAL A 23 3.16 19.65 28.57
C VAL A 23 1.88 19.06 29.17
N LEU A 24 0.83 18.89 28.38
CA LEU A 24 -0.44 18.31 28.84
C LEU A 24 -0.27 16.87 29.33
N LYS A 25 0.51 16.04 28.63
CA LYS A 25 0.88 14.69 29.10
C LYS A 25 1.61 14.74 30.45
N GLY A 26 2.55 15.67 30.61
CA GLY A 26 3.24 15.90 31.87
C GLY A 26 2.28 16.32 32.99
N VAL A 27 1.32 17.19 32.70
CA VAL A 27 0.28 17.61 33.65
C VAL A 27 -0.58 16.43 34.09
N ILE A 28 -1.06 15.59 33.16
CA ILE A 28 -1.83 14.37 33.49
C ILE A 28 -1.01 13.45 34.40
N LEU A 29 0.27 13.25 34.12
CA LEU A 29 1.15 12.42 34.94
C LEU A 29 1.31 12.98 36.36
N LEU A 30 1.53 14.29 36.48
CA LEU A 30 1.65 14.98 37.77
C LEU A 30 0.34 14.92 38.56
N MET A 31 -0.80 15.06 37.90
CA MET A 31 -2.13 14.89 38.50
C MET A 31 -2.34 13.48 39.04
N GLY A 32 -1.87 12.45 38.33
CA GLY A 32 -1.91 11.07 38.80
C GLY A 32 -1.07 10.84 40.06
N ILE A 33 0.16 11.37 40.08
CA ILE A 33 1.05 11.32 41.25
C ILE A 33 0.44 12.07 42.45
N TRP A 34 -0.13 13.25 42.19
CA TRP A 34 -0.78 14.06 43.22
C TRP A 34 -2.02 13.36 43.80
N SER A 35 -2.85 12.77 42.95
CA SER A 35 -4.03 12.00 43.38
C SER A 35 -3.64 10.79 44.22
N ALA A 36 -2.57 10.07 43.82
CA ALA A 36 -2.02 8.96 44.61
C ALA A 36 -1.51 9.43 45.98
N TYR A 37 -0.83 10.57 46.04
CA TYR A 37 -0.39 11.18 47.30
C TYR A 37 -1.56 11.56 48.22
N ARG A 38 -2.70 11.96 47.64
CA ARG A 38 -3.94 12.27 48.37
C ARG A 38 -4.77 11.02 48.72
N HIS A 39 -4.28 9.82 48.40
CA HIS A 39 -4.98 8.55 48.54
C HIS A 39 -6.29 8.45 47.74
N ASP A 40 -6.42 9.28 46.69
CA ASP A 40 -7.52 9.19 45.73
C ASP A 40 -7.14 8.21 44.62
N TRP A 41 -7.32 6.92 44.92
CA TRP A 41 -6.88 5.83 44.03
C TRP A 41 -7.68 5.76 42.74
N GLN A 42 -8.95 6.17 42.74
CA GLN A 42 -9.79 6.21 41.56
C GLN A 42 -9.20 7.16 40.52
N TRP A 43 -8.94 8.42 40.91
CA TRP A 43 -8.38 9.41 40.00
C TRP A 43 -6.90 9.18 39.71
N ALA A 44 -6.13 8.61 40.65
CA ALA A 44 -4.76 8.21 40.38
C ALA A 44 -4.68 7.19 39.22
N VAL A 45 -5.45 6.10 39.30
CA VAL A 45 -5.50 5.08 38.24
C VAL A 45 -6.02 5.68 36.93
N GLY A 46 -7.09 6.49 36.99
CA GLY A 46 -7.63 7.20 35.83
C GLY A 46 -6.58 8.06 35.11
N CYS A 47 -5.76 8.81 35.84
CA CYS A 47 -4.68 9.63 35.28
C CYS A 47 -3.58 8.78 34.62
N PHE A 48 -3.12 7.70 35.26
CA PHE A 48 -2.10 6.83 34.68
C PHE A 48 -2.60 6.11 33.43
N PHE A 49 -3.88 5.68 33.44
CA PHE A 49 -4.54 5.12 32.26
C PHE A 49 -4.65 6.13 31.12
N ALA A 50 -5.15 7.34 31.41
CA ALA A 50 -5.21 8.46 30.48
C ALA A 50 -3.83 8.81 29.89
N PHE A 51 -2.79 8.86 30.72
CA PHE A 51 -1.42 9.10 30.29
C PHE A 51 -0.93 8.01 29.33
N LEU A 52 -1.18 6.74 29.64
CA LEU A 52 -0.79 5.62 28.78
C LEU A 52 -1.48 5.67 27.41
N LEU A 53 -2.78 6.01 27.37
CA LEU A 53 -3.50 6.20 26.11
C LEU A 53 -3.05 7.44 25.34
N ALA A 54 -2.77 8.54 26.05
CA ALA A 54 -2.19 9.75 25.45
C ALA A 54 -0.79 9.51 24.85
N MET A 55 -0.07 8.47 25.29
CA MET A 55 1.19 8.03 24.71
C MET A 55 1.04 7.12 23.48
N SER A 56 -0.19 6.80 23.05
CA SER A 56 -0.44 5.99 21.84
C SER A 56 0.24 6.51 20.56
N PRO A 57 0.38 7.82 20.28
CA PRO A 57 1.12 8.29 19.12
C PRO A 57 2.59 7.86 19.12
N LEU A 58 3.24 7.87 20.29
CA LEU A 58 4.63 7.44 20.43
C LEU A 58 4.78 5.93 20.18
N PHE A 59 3.85 5.13 20.68
CA PHE A 59 3.84 3.68 20.43
C PHE A 59 3.60 3.37 18.95
N ILE A 60 2.71 4.11 18.28
CA ILE A 60 2.45 3.98 16.84
C ILE A 60 3.70 4.35 16.03
N GLU A 61 4.37 5.44 16.37
CA GLU A 61 5.61 5.86 15.71
C GLU A 61 6.70 4.81 15.86
N ARG A 62 6.90 4.28 17.08
CA ARG A 62 7.93 3.28 17.34
C ARG A 62 7.65 1.94 16.66
N SER A 63 6.40 1.47 16.68
CA SER A 63 6.04 0.14 16.15
C SER A 63 5.84 0.15 14.63
N TYR A 64 5.23 1.20 14.08
CA TYR A 64 4.84 1.25 12.67
C TYR A 64 5.63 2.28 11.84
N HIS A 65 6.50 3.08 12.48
CA HIS A 65 7.24 4.16 11.82
C HIS A 65 6.30 5.19 11.16
N ILE A 66 5.13 5.42 11.79
CA ILE A 66 4.13 6.43 11.38
C ILE A 66 4.22 7.58 12.37
N SER A 67 4.64 8.76 11.91
CA SER A 67 4.54 9.97 12.71
C SER A 67 3.14 10.55 12.53
N LEU A 68 2.35 10.59 13.61
CA LEU A 68 1.03 11.21 13.58
C LEU A 68 1.17 12.74 13.51
N PRO A 69 0.31 13.44 12.76
CA PRO A 69 0.27 14.90 12.79
C PRO A 69 0.06 15.41 14.21
N TRP A 70 0.73 16.51 14.56
CA TRP A 70 0.63 17.11 15.90
C TRP A 70 -0.81 17.41 16.32
N ILE A 71 -1.71 17.70 15.38
CA ILE A 71 -3.13 17.96 15.63
C ILE A 71 -3.79 16.69 16.19
N VAL A 72 -3.54 15.53 15.58
CA VAL A 72 -4.11 14.24 16.02
C VAL A 72 -3.61 13.91 17.43
N GLU A 73 -2.31 14.09 17.66
CA GLU A 73 -1.72 13.90 18.97
C GLU A 73 -2.35 14.84 20.02
N LEU A 74 -2.45 16.13 19.71
CA LEU A 74 -3.05 17.13 20.61
C LEU A 74 -4.51 16.80 20.93
N LEU A 75 -5.30 16.41 19.92
CA LEU A 75 -6.70 16.03 20.10
C LEU A 75 -6.86 14.82 21.04
N ILE A 76 -6.02 13.80 20.89
CA ILE A 76 -6.02 12.63 21.79
C ILE A 76 -5.72 13.06 23.23
N VAL A 77 -4.68 13.86 23.44
CA VAL A 77 -4.28 14.32 24.79
C VAL A 77 -5.34 15.23 25.40
N LEU A 78 -5.93 16.11 24.58
CA LEU A 78 -6.97 17.03 25.01
C LEU A 78 -8.23 16.26 25.46
N ALA A 79 -8.62 15.23 24.70
CA ALA A 79 -9.75 14.38 25.04
C ALA A 79 -9.61 13.77 26.45
N PHE A 80 -8.44 13.19 26.75
CA PHE A 80 -8.17 12.66 28.09
C PHE A 80 -8.02 13.75 29.16
N SER A 81 -7.49 14.91 28.80
CA SER A 81 -7.32 16.03 29.73
C SER A 81 -8.66 16.51 30.27
N PHE A 82 -9.69 16.64 29.42
CA PHE A 82 -11.03 17.09 29.85
C PHE A 82 -11.61 16.23 30.98
N HIS A 83 -11.55 14.90 30.85
CA HIS A 83 -12.09 14.01 31.89
C HIS A 83 -11.21 13.97 33.15
N VAL A 84 -9.88 13.96 33.00
CA VAL A 84 -8.96 13.99 34.15
C VAL A 84 -9.10 15.29 34.94
N TRP A 85 -9.23 16.44 34.26
CA TRP A 85 -9.46 17.73 34.90
C TRP A 85 -10.80 17.78 35.62
N GLY A 86 -11.84 17.17 35.04
CA GLY A 86 -13.16 17.01 35.66
C GLY A 86 -13.08 16.48 37.09
N GLY A 87 -12.36 15.37 37.25
CA GLY A 87 -12.18 14.70 38.54
C GLY A 87 -11.19 15.38 39.46
N VAL A 88 -9.93 15.46 39.02
CA VAL A 88 -8.79 15.85 39.86
C VAL A 88 -8.88 17.31 40.32
N LEU A 89 -9.39 18.20 39.46
CA LEU A 89 -9.57 19.62 39.78
C LEU A 89 -11.00 19.92 40.28
N HIS A 90 -11.82 18.90 40.49
CA HIS A 90 -13.22 19.01 40.88
C HIS A 90 -14.07 19.87 39.93
N LEU A 91 -13.74 19.91 38.63
CA LEU A 91 -14.47 20.72 37.66
C LEU A 91 -15.89 20.19 37.39
N TYR A 92 -16.17 18.92 37.68
CA TYR A 92 -17.53 18.38 37.63
C TYR A 92 -18.51 19.08 38.59
N SER A 93 -18.02 19.87 39.55
CA SER A 93 -18.86 20.74 40.38
C SER A 93 -19.40 21.97 39.63
N PHE A 94 -18.79 22.37 38.52
CA PHE A 94 -19.28 23.47 37.70
C PHE A 94 -20.44 23.02 36.80
N ALA A 95 -21.47 23.85 36.72
CA ALA A 95 -22.62 23.59 35.87
C ALA A 95 -22.19 23.35 34.41
N PHE A 96 -22.74 22.30 33.80
CA PHE A 96 -22.50 21.90 32.41
C PHE A 96 -21.09 21.44 32.04
N TYR A 97 -20.09 21.51 32.94
CA TYR A 97 -18.71 21.08 32.61
C TYR A 97 -18.70 19.65 32.07
N ASP A 98 -19.37 18.76 32.79
CA ASP A 98 -19.47 17.35 32.45
C ASP A 98 -20.07 17.13 31.05
N LYS A 99 -21.18 17.82 30.74
CA LYS A 99 -21.90 17.67 29.48
C LYS A 99 -21.09 18.28 28.32
N ILE A 100 -20.34 19.34 28.59
CA ILE A 100 -19.38 19.93 27.65
C ILE A 100 -18.22 18.96 27.41
N ALA A 101 -17.73 18.28 28.44
CA ALA A 101 -16.68 17.28 28.32
C ALA A 101 -17.14 16.12 27.45
N HIS A 102 -18.28 15.49 27.76
CA HIS A 102 -18.87 14.41 26.95
C HIS A 102 -19.06 14.82 25.49
N PHE A 103 -19.71 15.96 25.22
CA PHE A 103 -19.89 16.43 23.85
C PHE A 103 -18.55 16.68 23.12
N SER A 104 -17.60 17.36 23.77
CA SER A 104 -16.33 17.75 23.15
C SER A 104 -15.44 16.55 22.89
N VAL A 105 -15.34 15.64 23.87
CA VAL A 105 -14.55 14.41 23.75
C VAL A 105 -15.16 13.50 22.69
N SER A 106 -16.48 13.33 22.67
CA SER A 106 -17.16 12.55 21.64
C SER A 106 -17.03 13.15 20.24
N ALA A 107 -16.99 14.48 20.11
CA ALA A 107 -16.69 15.13 18.83
C ALA A 107 -15.25 14.83 18.36
N ILE A 108 -14.27 14.82 19.27
CA ILE A 108 -12.89 14.41 18.98
C ILE A 108 -12.85 12.95 18.55
N VAL A 109 -13.48 12.05 19.30
CA VAL A 109 -13.52 10.60 19.00
C VAL A 109 -14.18 10.35 17.64
N ALA A 110 -15.27 11.06 17.33
CA ALA A 110 -15.94 11.00 16.03
C ALA A 110 -15.01 11.43 14.89
N PHE A 111 -14.25 12.51 15.08
CA PHE A 111 -13.31 13.02 14.08
C PHE A 111 -12.12 12.07 13.87
N LEU A 112 -11.57 11.49 14.94
CA LEU A 112 -10.53 10.46 14.86
C LEU A 112 -11.04 9.21 14.15
N GLY A 113 -12.25 8.75 14.49
CA GLY A 113 -12.93 7.65 13.80
C GLY A 113 -13.11 7.91 12.30
N LEU A 114 -13.58 9.11 11.94
CA LEU A 114 -13.74 9.55 10.55
C LEU A 114 -12.40 9.52 9.80
N THR A 115 -11.34 10.00 10.44
CA THR A 115 -9.98 10.00 9.88
C THR A 115 -9.52 8.57 9.59
N VAL A 116 -9.70 7.64 10.52
CA VAL A 116 -9.32 6.22 10.32
C VAL A 116 -10.12 5.59 9.19
N VAL A 117 -11.45 5.76 9.19
CA VAL A 117 -12.33 5.20 8.15
C VAL A 117 -11.96 5.74 6.78
N TYR A 118 -11.76 7.05 6.65
CA TYR A 118 -11.37 7.65 5.38
C TYR A 118 -9.99 7.14 4.90
N LEU A 119 -9.02 6.98 5.80
CA LEU A 119 -7.72 6.40 5.44
C LEU A 119 -7.86 4.95 4.97
N LEU A 120 -8.72 4.16 5.61
CA LEU A 120 -8.99 2.79 5.17
C LEU A 120 -9.69 2.77 3.81
N ASP A 121 -10.70 3.59 3.59
CA ASP A 121 -11.42 3.70 2.32
C ASP A 121 -10.51 4.11 1.15
N VAL A 122 -9.56 5.03 1.40
CA VAL A 122 -8.63 5.53 0.38
C VAL A 122 -7.44 4.60 0.13
N TYR A 123 -6.83 4.06 1.19
CA TYR A 123 -5.56 3.33 1.08
C TYR A 123 -5.70 1.81 1.18
N TRP A 124 -6.84 1.29 1.65
CA TRP A 124 -7.07 -0.15 1.79
C TRP A 124 -8.24 -0.63 0.91
N LYS A 125 -7.90 -1.40 -0.14
CA LYS A 125 -8.85 -1.93 -1.14
C LYS A 125 -9.94 -2.87 -0.58
N GLY A 126 -9.85 -3.26 0.70
CA GLY A 126 -10.85 -4.11 1.34
C GLY A 126 -12.06 -3.36 1.86
N LEU A 127 -12.00 -2.03 1.95
CA LEU A 127 -13.08 -1.19 2.43
C LEU A 127 -13.40 -0.14 1.36
N HIS A 128 -14.65 -0.15 0.90
CA HIS A 128 -15.21 0.93 0.11
C HIS A 128 -16.54 1.32 0.72
N MET A 129 -16.67 2.58 1.12
CA MET A 129 -17.87 3.10 1.78
C MET A 129 -18.49 4.22 0.95
N ASP A 130 -19.80 4.18 0.74
CA ASP A 130 -20.51 5.34 0.27
C ASP A 130 -20.56 6.42 1.37
N ILE A 131 -20.73 7.67 0.95
CA ILE A 131 -20.60 8.82 1.84
C ILE A 131 -21.67 8.87 2.95
N VAL A 132 -22.84 8.29 2.70
CA VAL A 132 -23.92 8.21 3.69
C VAL A 132 -23.59 7.14 4.71
N MET A 133 -23.07 6.00 4.28
CA MET A 133 -22.60 4.95 5.19
C MET A 133 -21.44 5.42 6.06
N VAL A 134 -20.53 6.26 5.58
CA VAL A 134 -19.49 6.88 6.43
C VAL A 134 -20.13 7.71 7.53
N GLY A 135 -21.04 8.64 7.20
CA GLY A 135 -21.70 9.47 8.20
C GLY A 135 -22.50 8.66 9.23
N PHE A 136 -23.23 7.64 8.77
CA PHE A 136 -23.98 6.72 9.64
C PHE A 136 -23.07 5.88 10.54
N PHE A 137 -21.98 5.35 9.99
CA PHE A 137 -20.99 4.59 10.75
C PHE A 137 -20.39 5.43 11.87
N ILE A 138 -20.00 6.68 11.59
CA ILE A 138 -19.42 7.57 12.61
C ILE A 138 -20.42 7.86 13.72
N ALA A 139 -21.70 8.06 13.41
CA ALA A 139 -22.72 8.26 14.44
C ALA A 139 -22.83 7.04 15.39
N ILE A 140 -22.89 5.82 14.83
CA ILE A 140 -22.98 4.59 15.63
C ILE A 140 -21.68 4.32 16.39
N PHE A 141 -20.53 4.52 15.74
CA PHE A 141 -19.22 4.31 16.36
C PHE A 141 -19.03 5.21 17.58
N THR A 142 -19.35 6.50 17.47
CA THR A 142 -19.24 7.44 18.59
C THR A 142 -20.18 7.06 19.73
N MET A 143 -21.44 6.71 19.43
CA MET A 143 -22.39 6.25 20.45
C MET A 143 -21.91 4.98 21.17
N ALA A 144 -21.31 4.03 20.43
CA ALA A 144 -20.74 2.83 21.02
C ALA A 144 -19.54 3.15 21.93
N MET A 145 -18.68 4.10 21.54
CA MET A 145 -17.57 4.55 22.38
C MET A 145 -18.05 5.25 23.65
N GLY A 146 -19.09 6.09 23.57
CA GLY A 146 -19.75 6.70 24.73
C GLY A 146 -20.31 5.64 25.68
N THR A 147 -20.98 4.62 25.14
CA THR A 147 -21.47 3.48 25.93
C THR A 147 -20.34 2.75 26.65
N ILE A 148 -19.19 2.52 25.99
CA ILE A 148 -18.01 1.91 26.61
C ILE A 148 -17.47 2.78 27.75
N TRP A 149 -17.51 4.11 27.59
CA TRP A 149 -17.08 5.06 28.62
C TRP A 149 -17.96 4.96 29.87
N GLU A 150 -19.29 5.02 29.73
CA GLU A 150 -20.25 4.86 30.83
C GLU A 150 -20.09 3.51 31.55
N MET A 151 -19.85 2.43 30.80
CA MET A 151 -19.54 1.12 31.39
C MET A 151 -18.23 1.15 32.20
N GLY A 152 -17.26 1.94 31.78
CA GLY A 152 -16.01 2.17 32.50
C GLY A 152 -16.21 2.93 33.81
N GLU A 153 -17.08 3.95 33.81
CA GLU A 153 -17.46 4.69 35.02
C GLU A 153 -18.18 3.79 36.02
N PHE A 154 -19.16 3.02 35.56
CA PHE A 154 -19.83 2.01 36.37
C PHE A 154 -18.82 1.03 37.00
N ALA A 155 -17.92 0.48 36.19
CA ALA A 155 -16.91 -0.47 36.65
C ALA A 155 -15.94 0.16 37.66
N SER A 156 -15.55 1.41 37.44
CA SER A 156 -14.73 2.18 38.36
C SER A 156 -15.40 2.30 39.73
N ASP A 157 -16.69 2.62 39.77
CA ASP A 157 -17.42 2.75 41.04
C ASP A 157 -17.54 1.42 41.79
N GLN A 158 -17.71 0.30 41.07
CA GLN A 158 -17.70 -1.03 41.68
C GLN A 158 -16.34 -1.39 42.29
N ILE A 159 -15.24 -1.05 41.61
CA ILE A 159 -13.88 -1.46 42.00
C ILE A 159 -13.29 -0.55 43.08
N PHE A 160 -13.39 0.76 42.91
CA PHE A 160 -12.70 1.74 43.75
C PHE A 160 -13.60 2.33 44.85
N SER A 161 -14.90 2.43 44.58
CA SER A 161 -15.87 3.07 45.48
C SER A 161 -16.80 2.06 46.15
N HIS A 162 -16.53 0.75 46.02
CA HIS A 162 -17.33 -0.34 46.61
C HIS A 162 -18.83 -0.24 46.26
N GLY A 163 -19.13 0.24 45.04
CA GLY A 163 -20.48 0.44 44.54
C GLY A 163 -21.14 1.75 44.94
N VAL A 164 -20.43 2.64 45.65
CA VAL A 164 -20.90 4.01 45.86
C VAL A 164 -20.77 4.79 44.54
N PRO A 165 -21.84 5.46 44.07
CA PRO A 165 -21.80 6.22 42.81
C PRO A 165 -20.91 7.46 42.97
N VAL A 166 -19.75 7.45 42.30
CA VAL A 166 -18.76 8.55 42.35
C VAL A 166 -18.47 9.05 40.94
N ALA A 167 -18.24 8.16 39.99
CA ALA A 167 -18.15 8.48 38.57
C ALA A 167 -19.54 8.47 37.93
N GLN A 168 -20.30 7.39 38.10
CA GLN A 168 -21.63 7.28 37.51
C GLN A 168 -22.71 7.79 38.47
N ILE A 169 -22.99 9.09 38.45
CA ILE A 169 -23.78 9.76 39.50
C ILE A 169 -25.25 9.32 39.50
N SER A 170 -25.88 9.23 38.33
CA SER A 170 -27.29 8.83 38.23
C SER A 170 -27.69 8.35 36.83
N LEU A 171 -28.84 7.67 36.73
CA LEU A 171 -29.40 7.29 35.43
C LEU A 171 -29.66 8.51 34.53
N HIS A 172 -30.15 9.61 35.09
CA HIS A 172 -30.42 10.82 34.30
C HIS A 172 -29.13 11.39 33.70
N ASP A 173 -28.05 11.35 34.48
CA ASP A 173 -26.71 11.79 34.09
C ASP A 173 -26.21 11.00 32.87
N THR A 174 -26.05 9.69 33.05
CA THR A 174 -25.67 8.73 31.98
C THR A 174 -26.53 8.90 30.72
N MET A 175 -27.84 9.05 30.86
CA MET A 175 -28.71 9.23 29.69
C MET A 175 -28.45 10.55 28.98
N THR A 176 -28.18 11.65 29.70
CA THR A 176 -27.83 12.93 29.10
C THR A 176 -26.45 12.92 28.45
N ASP A 177 -25.50 12.15 28.99
CA ASP A 177 -24.15 12.02 28.45
C ASP A 177 -24.16 11.21 27.14
N LEU A 178 -24.89 10.09 27.11
CA LEU A 178 -25.10 9.32 25.87
C LEU A 178 -25.85 10.11 24.79
N ILE A 179 -26.77 11.00 25.17
CA ILE A 179 -27.43 11.92 24.24
C ILE A 179 -26.41 12.92 23.68
N ALA A 180 -25.57 13.51 24.53
CA ALA A 180 -24.51 14.44 24.11
C ALA A 180 -23.52 13.76 23.15
N ASP A 181 -23.11 12.52 23.46
CA ASP A 181 -22.23 11.70 22.63
C ASP A 181 -22.84 11.40 21.26
N SER A 182 -24.12 11.01 21.25
CA SER A 182 -24.86 10.73 20.02
C SER A 182 -24.99 11.98 19.14
N MET A 183 -25.27 13.14 19.75
CA MET A 183 -25.34 14.42 19.05
C MET A 183 -23.99 14.77 18.42
N ALA A 184 -22.89 14.63 19.16
CA ALA A 184 -21.55 14.88 18.64
C ALA A 184 -21.22 13.95 17.46
N GLY A 185 -21.51 12.65 17.58
CA GLY A 185 -21.33 11.66 16.51
C GLY A 185 -22.11 11.99 15.25
N ILE A 186 -23.38 12.39 15.37
CA ILE A 186 -24.23 12.78 14.23
C ILE A 186 -23.69 14.05 13.56
N ILE A 187 -23.39 15.09 14.36
CA ILE A 187 -22.89 16.37 13.83
C ILE A 187 -21.59 16.17 13.07
N ILE A 188 -20.61 15.46 13.67
CA ILE A 188 -19.32 15.20 13.04
C ILE A 188 -19.45 14.22 11.88
N GLY A 189 -20.31 13.21 11.96
CA GLY A 189 -20.57 12.29 10.85
C GLY A 189 -21.13 13.01 9.61
N VAL A 190 -22.11 13.90 9.80
CA VAL A 190 -22.69 14.71 8.71
C VAL A 190 -21.69 15.74 8.19
N ALA A 191 -21.02 16.48 9.08
CA ALA A 191 -20.00 17.45 8.69
C ALA A 191 -18.82 16.79 7.95
N GLY A 192 -18.38 15.63 8.43
CA GLY A 192 -17.33 14.81 7.83
C GLY A 192 -17.71 14.30 6.45
N ALA A 193 -18.93 13.75 6.30
CA ALA A 193 -19.46 13.35 5.00
C ALA A 193 -19.50 14.54 4.02
N MET A 194 -19.92 15.72 4.46
CA MET A 194 -19.87 16.93 3.61
C MET A 194 -18.44 17.34 3.26
N ALA A 195 -17.51 17.28 4.21
CA ALA A 195 -16.11 17.63 4.00
C ALA A 195 -15.42 16.67 3.01
N ILE A 196 -15.75 15.37 3.05
CA ILE A 196 -15.30 14.37 2.06
C ILE A 196 -15.80 14.76 0.67
N ARG A 197 -17.09 15.10 0.55
CA ARG A 197 -17.69 15.50 -0.73
C ARG A 197 -17.02 16.73 -1.34
N ARG A 198 -16.59 17.66 -0.50
CA ARG A 198 -15.89 18.90 -0.90
C ARG A 198 -14.39 18.73 -1.11
N GLY A 199 -13.82 17.59 -0.71
CA GLY A 199 -12.37 17.34 -0.75
C GLY A 199 -11.57 18.02 0.35
N GLU A 200 -12.22 18.72 1.29
CA GLU A 200 -11.57 19.46 2.39
C GLU A 200 -10.88 18.51 3.38
N LEU A 201 -11.51 17.37 3.67
CA LEU A 201 -10.95 16.37 4.58
C LEU A 201 -9.60 15.84 4.07
N LYS A 202 -9.49 15.63 2.74
CA LYS A 202 -8.27 15.15 2.10
C LYS A 202 -7.08 16.07 2.36
N GLU A 203 -7.27 17.38 2.25
CA GLU A 203 -6.19 18.34 2.49
C GLU A 203 -5.80 18.40 3.98
N MET A 204 -6.79 18.32 4.88
CA MET A 204 -6.55 18.31 6.33
C MET A 204 -5.68 17.12 6.77
N ILE A 205 -5.97 15.93 6.25
CA ILE A 205 -5.26 14.70 6.65
C ILE A 205 -4.13 14.32 5.70
N ARG A 206 -3.83 15.15 4.69
CA ARG A 206 -2.78 14.90 3.69
C ARG A 206 -1.41 14.56 4.29
N PRO A 207 -0.95 15.17 5.41
CA PRO A 207 0.29 14.75 6.04
C PRO A 207 0.26 13.29 6.49
N LEU A 208 -0.84 12.86 7.11
CA LEU A 208 -1.03 11.48 7.56
C LEU A 208 -1.17 10.51 6.39
N GLY A 209 -1.90 10.89 5.33
CA GLY A 209 -2.01 10.11 4.10
C GLY A 209 -0.66 9.80 3.46
N ARG A 210 0.29 10.75 3.48
CA ARG A 210 1.67 10.52 3.00
C ARG A 210 2.42 9.49 3.85
N GLU A 211 2.24 9.47 5.17
CA GLU A 211 2.87 8.45 6.03
C GLU A 211 2.28 7.05 5.80
N VAL A 212 0.95 6.97 5.59
CA VAL A 212 0.29 5.70 5.22
C VAL A 212 0.77 5.21 3.85
N GLU A 213 0.88 6.11 2.88
CA GLU A 213 1.38 5.78 1.54
C GLU A 213 2.84 5.29 1.56
N LYS A 214 3.68 5.86 2.43
CA LYS A 214 5.04 5.33 2.65
C LYS A 214 4.99 3.88 3.10
N ILE A 215 4.07 3.48 3.98
CA ILE A 215 3.99 2.07 4.44
C ILE A 215 3.55 1.16 3.31
N THR A 216 2.51 1.53 2.58
CA THR A 216 2.02 0.73 1.45
C THR A 216 3.13 0.57 0.40
N ASN A 217 3.88 1.64 0.12
CA ASN A 217 4.94 1.65 -0.90
C ASN A 217 6.31 1.17 -0.40
N ARG A 218 6.59 1.11 0.91
CA ARG A 218 7.89 0.69 1.45
C ARG A 218 8.26 -0.71 0.99
N SER A 219 7.28 -1.61 0.95
CA SER A 219 7.49 -2.99 0.48
C SER A 219 7.85 -3.04 -1.01
N PHE A 220 7.27 -2.16 -1.82
CA PHE A 220 7.55 -2.02 -3.24
C PHE A 220 8.95 -1.43 -3.46
N LEU A 221 9.30 -0.36 -2.76
CA LEU A 221 10.61 0.30 -2.86
C LEU A 221 11.76 -0.64 -2.46
N GLN A 222 11.61 -1.40 -1.37
CA GLN A 222 12.59 -2.41 -0.96
C GLN A 222 12.74 -3.52 -2.00
N ALA A 223 11.64 -3.93 -2.64
CA ALA A 223 11.69 -4.92 -3.72
C ALA A 223 12.36 -4.36 -4.98
N LYS A 224 12.08 -3.09 -5.32
CA LYS A 224 12.72 -2.36 -6.42
C LYS A 224 14.22 -2.26 -6.21
N GLU A 225 14.68 -1.85 -5.03
CA GLU A 225 16.11 -1.75 -4.69
C GLU A 225 16.84 -3.09 -4.89
N ARG A 226 16.28 -4.19 -4.37
CA ARG A 226 16.83 -5.53 -4.56
C ARG A 226 16.84 -5.97 -6.03
N ALA A 227 15.78 -5.68 -6.78
CA ALA A 227 15.69 -5.99 -8.20
C ALA A 227 16.74 -5.21 -9.00
N MET A 228 16.97 -3.94 -8.67
CA MET A 228 18.00 -3.11 -9.30
C MET A 228 19.41 -3.61 -9.01
N GLU A 229 19.68 -4.06 -7.78
CA GLU A 229 20.96 -4.68 -7.43
C GLU A 229 21.18 -5.99 -8.20
N SER A 230 20.14 -6.82 -8.32
CA SER A 230 20.19 -8.05 -9.12
C SER A 230 20.42 -7.76 -10.61
N LEU A 231 19.73 -6.75 -11.15
CA LEU A 231 19.89 -6.31 -12.54
C LEU A 231 21.32 -5.81 -12.80
N LYS A 232 21.88 -5.02 -11.88
CA LYS A 232 23.26 -4.54 -11.98
C LYS A 232 24.25 -5.72 -12.07
N LYS A 233 24.12 -6.71 -11.19
CA LYS A 233 24.94 -7.93 -11.22
C LYS A 233 24.77 -8.71 -12.52
N ALA A 234 23.54 -8.83 -13.04
CA ALA A 234 23.28 -9.53 -14.30
C ALA A 234 23.89 -8.81 -15.52
N ILE A 235 23.87 -7.47 -15.54
CA ILE A 235 24.53 -6.66 -16.57
C ILE A 235 26.05 -6.84 -16.50
N GLU A 236 26.64 -6.78 -15.31
CA GLU A 236 28.09 -6.99 -15.10
C GLU A 236 28.55 -8.37 -15.60
N LYS A 237 27.71 -9.40 -15.43
CA LYS A 237 27.96 -10.76 -15.90
C LYS A 237 27.62 -11.01 -17.37
N LYS A 238 27.08 -10.02 -18.10
CA LYS A 238 26.57 -10.17 -19.47
C LYS A 238 25.49 -11.25 -19.61
N GLU A 239 24.67 -11.42 -18.58
CA GLU A 239 23.54 -12.36 -18.58
C GLU A 239 22.24 -11.72 -19.11
N VAL A 240 22.26 -10.40 -19.33
CA VAL A 240 21.12 -9.64 -19.86
C VAL A 240 21.28 -9.44 -21.36
N ASP A 241 20.23 -9.79 -22.08
CA ASP A 241 20.09 -9.55 -23.52
C ASP A 241 20.18 -8.04 -23.84
N GLU A 242 21.16 -7.67 -24.68
CA GLU A 242 21.47 -6.28 -25.00
C GLU A 242 20.29 -5.53 -25.62
N LYS A 243 19.45 -6.22 -26.40
CA LYS A 243 18.26 -5.62 -27.04
C LYS A 243 17.16 -5.31 -26.05
N ALA A 244 17.14 -5.98 -24.90
CA ALA A 244 16.17 -5.72 -23.85
C ALA A 244 16.56 -4.51 -22.96
N ILE A 245 17.85 -4.14 -22.92
CA ILE A 245 18.38 -3.09 -22.03
C ILE A 245 17.66 -1.74 -22.15
N PRO A 246 17.35 -1.21 -23.36
CA PRO A 246 16.66 0.07 -23.48
C PRO A 246 15.28 0.07 -22.80
N ILE A 247 14.49 -0.99 -23.03
CA ILE A 247 13.18 -1.18 -22.40
C ILE A 247 13.31 -1.34 -20.88
N ILE A 248 14.26 -2.16 -20.43
CA ILE A 248 14.52 -2.36 -19.00
C ILE A 248 14.85 -1.05 -18.31
N LYS A 249 15.72 -0.22 -18.90
CA LYS A 249 16.09 1.08 -18.35
C LYS A 249 14.89 2.03 -18.28
N LYS A 250 14.06 2.07 -19.32
CA LYS A 250 12.83 2.89 -19.35
C LYS A 250 11.85 2.46 -18.27
N LEU A 251 11.55 1.17 -18.18
CA LEU A 251 10.64 0.63 -17.17
C LEU A 251 11.14 0.92 -15.75
N ASN A 252 12.41 0.64 -15.45
CA ASN A 252 12.97 0.87 -14.11
C ASN A 252 13.13 2.36 -13.76
N GLY A 253 13.20 3.24 -14.77
CA GLY A 253 13.26 4.69 -14.59
C GLY A 253 11.93 5.33 -14.20
N ILE A 254 10.82 4.61 -14.36
CA ILE A 254 9.49 5.04 -13.91
C ILE A 254 9.33 4.60 -12.45
N ASP A 255 8.90 5.52 -11.58
CA ASP A 255 8.82 5.26 -10.13
C ASP A 255 7.93 4.06 -9.79
N GLU A 256 6.84 3.90 -10.54
CA GLU A 256 5.79 2.91 -10.33
C GLU A 256 6.16 1.48 -10.78
N PHE A 257 7.31 1.28 -11.44
CA PHE A 257 7.69 -0.02 -12.01
C PHE A 257 9.10 -0.46 -11.61
N PHE A 258 9.30 -1.78 -11.62
CA PHE A 258 10.61 -2.39 -11.74
C PHE A 258 10.57 -3.74 -12.46
N THR A 259 11.62 -4.09 -13.19
CA THR A 259 11.72 -5.36 -13.93
C THR A 259 12.27 -6.46 -13.04
N THR A 260 11.72 -7.68 -13.14
CA THR A 260 12.27 -8.86 -12.44
C THR A 260 13.01 -9.81 -13.37
N SER A 261 12.63 -9.87 -14.64
CA SER A 261 13.31 -10.68 -15.67
C SER A 261 12.84 -10.27 -17.06
N SER A 262 13.66 -10.51 -18.08
CA SER A 262 13.37 -10.13 -19.46
C SER A 262 14.07 -11.04 -20.47
N CYS A 263 13.51 -11.14 -21.68
CA CYS A 263 14.13 -11.74 -22.87
C CYS A 263 13.64 -10.97 -24.11
N SER A 264 14.52 -10.64 -25.07
CA SER A 264 14.12 -9.84 -26.25
C SER A 264 13.51 -10.67 -27.40
N GLY A 265 13.33 -11.97 -27.18
CA GLY A 265 12.94 -12.95 -28.20
C GLY A 265 14.11 -13.86 -28.54
N ARG A 266 13.81 -15.09 -28.93
CA ARG A 266 14.85 -16.08 -29.24
C ARG A 266 14.34 -17.18 -30.14
N ILE A 267 15.26 -17.74 -30.92
CA ILE A 267 15.08 -19.01 -31.61
C ILE A 267 15.86 -20.07 -30.83
N VAL A 268 15.26 -21.23 -30.62
CA VAL A 268 15.85 -22.33 -29.85
C VAL A 268 15.59 -23.64 -30.57
N ILE A 269 16.63 -24.48 -30.67
CA ILE A 269 16.45 -25.90 -30.94
C ILE A 269 16.61 -26.66 -29.62
N LEU A 270 15.56 -27.38 -29.23
CA LEU A 270 15.50 -28.17 -28.01
C LEU A 270 15.41 -29.66 -28.35
N GLU A 271 16.09 -30.46 -27.55
CA GLU A 271 15.87 -31.90 -27.44
C GLU A 271 15.17 -32.15 -26.10
N ILE A 272 13.95 -32.69 -26.12
CA ILE A 272 13.16 -32.94 -24.91
C ILE A 272 12.81 -34.44 -24.79
N PRO A 273 12.82 -35.03 -23.59
CA PRO A 273 12.51 -36.45 -23.43
C PRO A 273 11.08 -36.82 -23.85
N SER A 274 10.14 -35.91 -23.61
CA SER A 274 8.74 -36.04 -24.00
C SER A 274 8.04 -34.68 -23.95
N LEU A 275 6.95 -34.53 -24.70
CA LEU A 275 6.13 -33.32 -24.69
C LEU A 275 5.79 -32.85 -23.26
N GLY A 276 6.13 -31.60 -22.94
CA GLY A 276 5.89 -30.99 -21.63
C GLY A 276 6.94 -31.28 -20.55
N ASN A 277 7.84 -32.24 -20.76
CA ASN A 277 8.93 -32.52 -19.81
C ASN A 277 10.15 -31.62 -20.07
N LYS A 278 10.14 -30.43 -19.45
CA LYS A 278 11.23 -29.45 -19.57
C LYS A 278 12.42 -29.70 -18.64
N VAL A 279 12.31 -30.59 -17.65
CA VAL A 279 13.37 -30.81 -16.63
C VAL A 279 14.59 -31.51 -17.25
N GLY A 280 14.39 -32.33 -18.28
CA GLY A 280 15.45 -32.97 -19.06
C GLY A 280 15.76 -32.31 -20.40
N ALA A 281 15.25 -31.09 -20.65
CA ALA A 281 15.42 -30.43 -21.94
C ALA A 281 16.87 -30.00 -22.18
N LYS A 282 17.42 -30.36 -23.34
CA LYS A 282 18.76 -30.01 -23.77
C LYS A 282 18.71 -28.99 -24.90
N PHE A 283 19.39 -27.86 -24.71
CA PHE A 283 19.53 -26.83 -25.73
C PHE A 283 20.58 -27.27 -26.75
N LEU A 284 20.16 -27.54 -27.99
CA LEU A 284 21.06 -27.87 -29.10
C LEU A 284 21.61 -26.60 -29.77
N GLY A 285 20.82 -25.54 -29.76
CA GLY A 285 21.19 -24.20 -30.20
C GLY A 285 20.22 -23.14 -29.65
N LYS A 286 20.73 -21.92 -29.45
CA LYS A 286 20.00 -20.75 -28.98
C LYS A 286 20.53 -19.53 -29.73
N TRP A 287 19.64 -18.75 -30.32
CA TRP A 287 19.96 -17.53 -31.04
C TRP A 287 19.01 -16.41 -30.64
N GLU A 288 19.53 -15.19 -30.60
CA GLU A 288 18.79 -13.97 -30.25
C GLU A 288 18.59 -13.08 -31.48
N ASP A 289 19.06 -13.54 -32.65
CA ASP A 289 19.03 -12.88 -33.96
C ASP A 289 18.53 -13.83 -35.05
N ASN A 290 18.39 -13.30 -36.27
CA ASN A 290 18.09 -14.09 -37.46
C ASN A 290 19.12 -15.21 -37.64
N ILE A 291 18.65 -16.37 -38.11
CA ILE A 291 19.45 -17.57 -38.33
C ILE A 291 19.48 -17.96 -39.80
N ALA A 292 20.53 -18.66 -40.19
CA ALA A 292 20.65 -19.33 -41.48
C ALA A 292 20.28 -20.81 -41.39
N LEU A 293 20.02 -21.42 -42.54
CA LEU A 293 19.73 -22.86 -42.62
C LEU A 293 20.86 -23.72 -42.04
N ASP A 294 22.11 -23.30 -42.23
CA ASP A 294 23.29 -24.03 -41.74
C ASP A 294 23.40 -24.00 -40.21
N ASP A 295 22.94 -22.92 -39.54
CA ASP A 295 22.89 -22.84 -38.08
C ASP A 295 22.00 -23.94 -37.50
N ILE A 296 20.84 -24.15 -38.12
CA ILE A 296 19.92 -25.21 -37.71
C ILE A 296 20.53 -26.58 -37.99
N LYS A 297 21.08 -26.81 -39.18
CA LYS A 297 21.73 -28.11 -39.51
C LYS A 297 22.83 -28.46 -38.51
N ASN A 298 23.65 -27.49 -38.13
CA ASN A 298 24.71 -27.66 -37.15
C ASN A 298 24.18 -27.97 -35.74
N ALA A 299 23.08 -27.34 -35.32
CA ALA A 299 22.44 -27.65 -34.05
C ALA A 299 21.81 -29.06 -34.07
N LEU A 300 21.15 -29.43 -35.16
CA LEU A 300 20.49 -30.72 -35.34
C LEU A 300 21.47 -31.90 -35.34
N GLY A 301 22.70 -31.70 -35.85
CA GLY A 301 23.75 -32.74 -35.78
C GLY A 301 24.14 -33.17 -34.35
N LYS A 302 23.75 -32.40 -33.34
CA LYS A 302 23.98 -32.70 -31.91
C LYS A 302 22.85 -33.53 -31.28
N ALA A 303 21.72 -33.69 -31.96
CA ALA A 303 20.58 -34.45 -31.47
C ALA A 303 20.89 -35.95 -31.42
N ARG A 304 20.37 -36.65 -30.41
CA ARG A 304 20.61 -38.07 -30.13
C ARG A 304 19.33 -38.80 -29.73
N GLU A 305 18.60 -38.32 -28.73
CA GLU A 305 17.49 -39.04 -28.10
C GLU A 305 16.37 -38.09 -27.69
N GLY A 306 15.11 -38.49 -27.87
CA GLY A 306 13.93 -37.68 -27.56
C GLY A 306 13.41 -36.86 -28.74
N GLU A 307 12.42 -36.01 -28.46
CA GLU A 307 11.78 -35.16 -29.45
C GLU A 307 12.61 -33.89 -29.70
N ILE A 308 12.81 -33.55 -30.97
CA ILE A 308 13.55 -32.36 -31.40
C ILE A 308 12.54 -31.29 -31.79
N TRP A 309 12.61 -30.13 -31.14
CA TRP A 309 11.69 -29.01 -31.34
C TRP A 309 12.43 -27.74 -31.73
N MET A 310 11.86 -27.01 -32.68
CA MET A 310 12.22 -25.63 -32.99
C MET A 310 11.20 -24.69 -32.35
N LEU A 311 11.70 -23.78 -31.53
CA LEU A 311 10.89 -22.75 -30.87
C LEU A 311 11.37 -21.38 -31.33
N ALA A 312 10.47 -20.53 -31.81
CA ALA A 312 10.70 -19.10 -31.97
C ALA A 312 9.76 -18.38 -31.01
N GLN A 313 10.32 -17.74 -29.98
CA GLN A 313 9.58 -17.14 -28.89
C GLN A 313 9.66 -15.61 -28.93
N PRO A 314 8.57 -14.90 -28.61
CA PRO A 314 8.54 -13.44 -28.63
C PRO A 314 9.32 -12.83 -27.45
N PRO A 315 9.53 -11.50 -27.47
CA PRO A 315 10.03 -10.80 -26.30
C PRO A 315 9.06 -10.93 -25.13
N ILE A 316 9.61 -11.15 -23.94
CA ILE A 316 8.87 -11.24 -22.68
C ILE A 316 9.53 -10.39 -21.60
N PHE A 317 8.72 -9.58 -20.90
CA PHE A 317 9.17 -8.81 -19.74
C PHE A 317 8.26 -9.08 -18.56
N HIS A 318 8.86 -9.42 -17.42
CA HIS A 318 8.16 -9.46 -16.14
C HIS A 318 8.45 -8.16 -15.39
N VAL A 319 7.39 -7.42 -15.10
CA VAL A 319 7.42 -6.09 -14.48
C VAL A 319 6.56 -6.13 -13.23
N SER A 320 7.08 -5.68 -12.09
CA SER A 320 6.26 -5.40 -10.92
C SER A 320 5.82 -3.96 -10.94
N ALA A 321 4.51 -3.74 -10.84
CA ALA A 321 3.89 -2.44 -10.65
C ALA A 321 3.54 -2.19 -9.17
N SER A 322 3.55 -0.92 -8.76
CA SER A 322 3.18 -0.46 -7.41
C SER A 322 1.77 -0.89 -7.03
N ASP A 323 0.83 -0.76 -7.97
CA ASP A 323 -0.58 -1.01 -7.77
C ASP A 323 -1.27 -1.46 -9.07
N LEU A 324 -2.61 -1.57 -9.02
CA LEU A 324 -3.42 -2.05 -10.13
C LEU A 324 -3.60 -1.00 -11.23
N ASP A 325 -3.60 0.29 -10.89
CA ASP A 325 -3.75 1.36 -11.87
C ASP A 325 -2.47 1.47 -12.72
N ALA A 326 -1.31 1.48 -12.05
CA ALA A 326 -0.01 1.42 -12.71
C ALA A 326 0.10 0.19 -13.63
N ALA A 327 -0.32 -0.99 -13.15
CA ALA A 327 -0.35 -2.20 -13.96
C ALA A 327 -1.27 -2.08 -15.17
N TYR A 328 -2.46 -1.50 -15.00
CA TYR A 328 -3.43 -1.30 -16.08
C TYR A 328 -2.88 -0.35 -17.15
N ARG A 329 -2.29 0.79 -16.75
CA ARG A 329 -1.62 1.73 -17.68
C ARG A 329 -0.51 1.05 -18.46
N LEU A 330 0.36 0.27 -17.78
CA LEU A 330 1.44 -0.46 -18.44
C LEU A 330 0.91 -1.47 -19.46
N ILE A 331 -0.12 -2.26 -19.11
CA ILE A 331 -0.73 -3.23 -20.02
C ILE A 331 -1.37 -2.54 -21.23
N LYS A 332 -2.01 -1.38 -21.02
CA LYS A 332 -2.59 -0.58 -22.11
C LYS A 332 -1.51 -0.14 -23.10
N VAL A 333 -0.41 0.44 -22.61
CA VAL A 333 0.73 0.86 -23.43
C VAL A 333 1.37 -0.33 -24.15
N ALA A 334 1.55 -1.46 -23.47
CA ALA A 334 2.09 -2.67 -24.06
C ALA A 334 1.19 -3.21 -25.20
N LYS A 335 -0.13 -3.27 -24.99
CA LYS A 335 -1.11 -3.70 -26.01
C LYS A 335 -1.19 -2.75 -27.20
N GLN A 336 -1.06 -1.44 -26.98
CA GLN A 336 -0.95 -0.44 -28.05
C GLN A 336 0.36 -0.59 -28.83
N SER A 337 1.42 -1.06 -28.16
CA SER A 337 2.73 -1.35 -28.77
C SER A 337 2.82 -2.71 -29.48
N GLY A 338 1.72 -3.46 -29.56
CA GLY A 338 1.64 -4.74 -30.26
C GLY A 338 1.83 -5.98 -29.39
N PHE A 339 2.05 -5.84 -28.09
CA PHE A 339 2.18 -6.96 -27.13
C PHE A 339 0.79 -7.40 -26.64
N LYS A 340 0.04 -8.09 -27.50
CA LYS A 340 -1.38 -8.40 -27.25
C LYS A 340 -1.62 -9.37 -26.10
N ASN A 341 -0.65 -10.23 -25.78
CA ASN A 341 -0.70 -11.18 -24.67
C ASN A 341 -0.29 -10.58 -23.32
N SER A 342 -0.09 -9.27 -23.24
CA SER A 342 0.26 -8.59 -21.98
C SER A 342 -0.88 -8.67 -20.97
N SER A 343 -0.57 -9.10 -19.74
CA SER A 343 -1.56 -9.41 -18.70
C SER A 343 -1.00 -9.30 -17.28
N ILE A 344 -1.90 -9.34 -16.28
CA ILE A 344 -1.52 -9.49 -14.88
C ILE A 344 -1.33 -10.98 -14.60
N ARG A 345 -0.12 -11.35 -14.15
CA ARG A 345 0.24 -12.73 -13.82
C ARG A 345 -0.10 -13.09 -12.37
N ALA A 346 0.05 -12.14 -11.45
CA ALA A 346 -0.25 -12.33 -10.04
C ALA A 346 -0.55 -11.00 -9.35
N ILE A 347 -1.44 -11.05 -8.36
CA ILE A 347 -1.76 -9.92 -7.47
C ILE A 347 -1.33 -10.32 -6.05
N GLY A 348 -0.47 -9.51 -5.45
CA GLY A 348 -0.05 -9.66 -4.05
C GLY A 348 0.27 -8.29 -3.45
N LYS A 349 1.36 -8.20 -2.66
CA LYS A 349 1.88 -6.91 -2.17
C LYS A 349 2.30 -5.93 -3.28
N ARG A 350 2.48 -6.46 -4.48
CA ARG A 350 2.77 -5.75 -5.74
C ARG A 350 2.03 -6.48 -6.86
N VAL A 351 1.82 -5.81 -7.98
CA VAL A 351 1.13 -6.41 -9.14
C VAL A 351 2.16 -6.87 -10.15
N ALA A 352 2.24 -8.18 -10.39
CA ALA A 352 3.15 -8.74 -11.39
C ALA A 352 2.48 -8.71 -12.77
N VAL A 353 3.07 -7.96 -13.69
CA VAL A 353 2.67 -7.81 -15.08
C VAL A 353 3.62 -8.59 -15.97
N GLU A 354 3.07 -9.31 -16.93
CA GLU A 354 3.80 -9.93 -18.03
C GLU A 354 3.50 -9.14 -19.30
N ILE A 355 4.54 -8.67 -19.98
CA ILE A 355 4.45 -8.06 -21.31
C ILE A 355 4.94 -9.10 -22.30
N SER A 356 4.05 -9.59 -23.17
CA SER A 356 4.36 -10.63 -24.15
C SER A 356 3.55 -10.45 -25.42
N SER A 357 4.09 -10.97 -26.53
CA SER A 357 3.49 -10.90 -27.86
C SER A 357 2.77 -12.19 -28.24
N THR A 358 2.15 -12.20 -29.42
CA THR A 358 1.38 -13.34 -29.95
C THR A 358 2.15 -14.18 -30.96
N GLU A 359 3.19 -13.62 -31.58
CA GLU A 359 3.98 -14.32 -32.58
C GLU A 359 4.89 -15.34 -31.90
N GLU A 360 4.57 -16.61 -32.05
CA GLU A 360 5.38 -17.73 -31.60
C GLU A 360 5.27 -18.88 -32.59
N MET A 361 6.26 -19.77 -32.57
CA MET A 361 6.29 -20.97 -33.38
C MET A 361 6.91 -22.09 -32.54
N ASP A 362 6.17 -23.17 -32.30
CA ASP A 362 6.65 -24.37 -31.63
C ASP A 362 6.43 -25.56 -32.57
N VAL A 363 7.49 -26.04 -33.22
CA VAL A 363 7.39 -27.01 -34.31
C VAL A 363 8.30 -28.21 -34.07
N PRO A 364 7.79 -29.46 -34.15
CA PRO A 364 8.62 -30.66 -34.07
C PRO A 364 9.42 -30.83 -35.38
N LEU A 365 10.70 -31.17 -35.24
CA LEU A 365 11.63 -31.41 -36.36
C LEU A 365 11.95 -32.89 -36.55
N GLY A 366 11.93 -33.67 -35.47
CA GLY A 366 12.39 -35.05 -35.49
C GLY A 366 12.32 -35.73 -34.13
N ILE A 367 12.70 -37.00 -34.10
CA ILE A 367 12.72 -37.84 -32.88
C ILE A 367 13.96 -38.73 -32.94
N ASP A 368 14.61 -38.92 -31.80
CA ASP A 368 15.74 -39.84 -31.61
C ASP A 368 16.87 -39.62 -32.62
N GLY A 369 17.26 -38.36 -32.77
CA GLY A 369 18.32 -37.94 -33.70
C GLY A 369 17.94 -38.04 -35.18
N LYS A 370 16.74 -38.49 -35.52
CA LYS A 370 16.24 -38.58 -36.90
C LYS A 370 15.32 -37.42 -37.22
N LEU A 371 15.67 -36.68 -38.27
CA LEU A 371 14.81 -35.64 -38.81
C LEU A 371 13.66 -36.25 -39.62
N LEU A 372 12.45 -35.74 -39.38
CA LEU A 372 11.25 -36.13 -40.10
C LEU A 372 10.85 -35.09 -41.16
N CYS A 373 11.52 -33.93 -41.17
CA CYS A 373 11.33 -32.88 -42.15
C CYS A 373 12.40 -32.89 -43.24
N ASP A 374 12.01 -32.46 -44.45
CA ASP A 374 12.94 -32.22 -45.54
C ASP A 374 13.59 -30.82 -45.46
N GLU A 375 14.57 -30.57 -46.33
CA GLU A 375 15.30 -29.31 -46.37
C GLU A 375 14.41 -28.12 -46.78
N LYS A 376 13.38 -28.35 -47.60
CA LYS A 376 12.42 -27.34 -48.01
C LYS A 376 11.59 -26.87 -46.82
N TYR A 377 11.13 -27.78 -45.98
CA TYR A 377 10.40 -27.47 -44.76
C TYR A 377 11.29 -26.72 -43.77
N LEU A 378 12.53 -27.16 -43.56
CA LEU A 378 13.49 -26.44 -42.72
C LEU A 378 13.72 -25.00 -43.21
N SER A 379 13.85 -24.80 -44.53
CA SER A 379 14.00 -23.46 -45.10
C SER A 379 12.77 -22.58 -44.87
N LEU A 380 11.55 -23.13 -44.94
CA LEU A 380 10.34 -22.42 -44.58
C LEU A 380 10.34 -22.02 -43.09
N LEU A 381 10.71 -22.93 -42.18
CA LEU A 381 10.74 -22.64 -40.75
C LEU A 381 11.77 -21.56 -40.39
N VAL A 382 12.95 -21.58 -41.02
CA VAL A 382 13.96 -20.52 -40.87
C VAL A 382 13.38 -19.17 -41.29
N SER A 383 12.70 -19.12 -42.43
CA SER A 383 12.07 -17.90 -42.92
C SER A 383 11.02 -17.36 -41.95
N LEU A 384 10.13 -18.23 -41.44
CA LEU A 384 9.09 -17.86 -40.49
C LEU A 384 9.68 -17.41 -39.15
N ALA A 385 10.70 -18.11 -38.64
CA ALA A 385 11.36 -17.76 -37.40
C ALA A 385 12.05 -16.39 -37.49
N ASN A 386 12.72 -16.10 -38.61
CA ASN A 386 13.32 -14.79 -38.86
C ASN A 386 12.27 -13.69 -38.96
N GLU A 387 11.12 -13.95 -39.60
CA GLU A 387 10.00 -13.00 -39.64
C GLU A 387 9.47 -12.69 -38.22
N ILE A 388 9.38 -13.70 -37.34
CA ILE A 388 9.01 -13.52 -35.93
C ILE A 388 10.04 -12.63 -35.22
N MET A 389 11.34 -12.86 -35.42
CA MET A 389 12.42 -12.06 -34.81
C MET A 389 12.42 -10.61 -35.32
N GLU A 390 12.12 -10.37 -36.59
CA GLU A 390 11.99 -9.02 -37.15
C GLU A 390 10.78 -8.27 -36.58
N ARG A 391 9.63 -8.95 -36.46
CA ARG A 391 8.44 -8.40 -35.80
C ARG A 391 8.72 -8.09 -34.33
N ALA A 392 9.42 -8.97 -33.62
CA ALA A 392 9.85 -8.77 -32.25
C ALA A 392 10.69 -7.48 -32.10
N LYS A 393 11.69 -7.30 -32.96
CA LYS A 393 12.54 -6.09 -32.98
C LYS A 393 11.72 -4.81 -33.23
N ASN A 394 10.79 -4.84 -34.18
CA ASN A 394 9.92 -3.71 -34.46
C ASN A 394 9.02 -3.36 -33.27
N LYS A 395 8.42 -4.37 -32.63
CA LYS A 395 7.58 -4.16 -31.44
C LYS A 395 8.35 -3.61 -30.26
N LEU A 396 9.59 -4.05 -30.04
CA LEU A 396 10.47 -3.49 -29.01
C LEU A 396 10.70 -1.99 -29.24
N SER A 397 11.01 -1.58 -30.48
CA SER A 397 11.19 -0.16 -30.80
C SER A 397 9.91 0.68 -30.57
N ILE A 398 8.75 0.14 -30.94
CA ILE A 398 7.45 0.80 -30.70
C ILE A 398 7.17 0.92 -29.20
N LEU A 399 7.43 -0.14 -28.43
CA LEU A 399 7.24 -0.14 -26.98
C LEU A 399 8.14 0.89 -26.30
N GLU A 400 9.41 0.98 -26.68
CA GLU A 400 10.35 1.97 -26.14
C GLU A 400 9.83 3.41 -26.35
N LYS A 401 9.34 3.70 -27.56
CA LYS A 401 8.78 4.99 -27.92
C LYS A 401 7.52 5.31 -27.12
N ASN A 402 6.57 4.38 -27.04
CA ASN A 402 5.31 4.59 -26.35
C ASN A 402 5.52 4.73 -24.83
N LEU A 403 6.43 3.94 -24.24
CA LEU A 403 6.82 4.09 -22.84
C LEU A 403 7.38 5.49 -22.53
N SER A 404 8.07 6.11 -23.49
CA SER A 404 8.63 7.47 -23.32
C SER A 404 7.63 8.60 -23.58
N THR A 405 6.45 8.28 -24.12
CA THR A 405 5.43 9.28 -24.47
C THR A 405 4.31 9.31 -23.42
N GLU A 406 3.98 8.14 -22.86
CA GLU A 406 2.87 7.93 -21.94
C GLU A 406 3.28 8.03 -20.46
N PHE A 407 4.58 7.93 -20.17
CA PHE A 407 5.21 8.10 -18.85
C PHE A 407 6.39 9.06 -18.98
#